data_AF-A0A7J8P0H9-F1
#
_entry.id   AF-A0A7J8P0H9-F1
#
_cell.length_a   1.000
_cell.length_b   1.000
_cell.length_c   1.000
_cell.angle_alpha   90.00
_cell.angle_beta   90.00
_cell.angle_gamma   90.00
#
_symmetry.space_group_name_H-M   'P 1'
#
loop_
_entity.id
_entity.type
_entity.pdbx_description
1 polymer ?
#
loop_
_entity_poly.entity_id
_entity_poly.type
_entity_poly.pdbx_seq_one_letter_code
_entity_poly.pdbx_strand_id
1 'polypeptide(L)'
;MVDRGHCKFTTKANNAQAANASALLIINNQKELYKMVCDPDETDLDIHIPTVMLPQDAGVSLEKMLTSNSSVSVQLYSPKRPLVDIAEVFLWLMAVGTILCASYWSAWSAREAVIEHDKLLKDPLDEIPDTRHVGSGGLLNINTTSAVLFVVFASCFLIMLYKLMAYWFVELLVVLFCIGGV
;
A
#
# COMPACT_ATOMS: atom_id res chain seq x y z
N MET A 1 -23.35 -0.37 26.40
CA MET A 1 -23.35 -0.66 24.96
C MET A 1 -24.44 0.18 24.32
N VAL A 2 -24.19 0.77 23.16
CA VAL A 2 -25.12 1.67 22.46
C VAL A 2 -25.04 1.49 20.95
N ASP A 3 -26.13 1.74 20.23
CA ASP A 3 -26.12 1.73 18.77
C ASP A 3 -25.61 3.06 18.17
N ARG A 4 -25.04 2.96 16.97
CA ARG A 4 -24.69 4.11 16.13
C ARG A 4 -25.96 4.79 15.60
N GLY A 5 -25.98 6.12 15.70
CA GLY A 5 -27.08 6.97 15.21
C GLY A 5 -27.53 8.02 16.24
N HIS A 6 -28.48 8.87 15.84
CA HIS A 6 -29.12 9.95 16.60
C HIS A 6 -28.23 11.11 17.06
N CYS A 7 -27.02 10.84 17.55
CA CYS A 7 -26.08 11.84 18.05
C CYS A 7 -24.63 11.46 17.73
N LYS A 8 -23.71 12.41 17.95
CA LYS A 8 -22.28 12.25 17.72
C LYS A 8 -21.66 11.19 18.66
N PHE A 9 -20.52 10.63 18.24
CA PHE A 9 -19.77 9.66 19.05
C PHE A 9 -19.32 10.26 20.39
N THR A 10 -18.86 11.52 20.38
CA THR A 10 -18.40 12.26 21.56
C THR A 10 -19.53 12.49 22.57
N THR A 11 -20.74 12.82 22.09
CA THR A 11 -21.93 12.92 22.95
C THR A 11 -22.26 11.58 23.62
N LYS A 12 -22.19 10.45 22.89
CA LYS A 12 -22.44 9.13 23.47
C LYS A 12 -21.41 8.79 24.56
N ALA A 13 -20.14 9.10 24.31
CA ALA A 13 -19.06 8.89 25.27
C ALA A 13 -19.23 9.74 26.53
N ASN A 14 -19.54 11.04 26.40
CA ASN A 14 -19.80 11.93 27.53
C ASN A 14 -20.98 11.43 28.38
N ASN A 15 -22.08 11.01 27.75
CA ASN A 15 -23.25 10.49 28.46
C ASN A 15 -22.93 9.18 29.20
N ALA A 16 -22.17 8.28 28.57
CA ALA A 16 -21.74 7.03 29.20
C ALA A 16 -20.79 7.28 30.38
N GLN A 17 -19.88 8.24 30.23
CA GLN A 17 -18.97 8.67 31.30
C GLN A 17 -19.73 9.30 32.47
N ALA A 18 -20.70 10.18 32.20
CA ALA A 18 -21.56 10.78 33.22
C ALA A 18 -22.40 9.74 33.96
N ALA A 19 -22.74 8.63 33.30
CA ALA A 19 -23.39 7.46 33.91
C ALA A 19 -22.40 6.52 34.65
N ASN A 20 -21.15 6.94 34.84
CA ASN A 20 -20.09 6.19 35.53
C ASN A 20 -19.77 4.84 34.88
N ALA A 21 -19.90 4.74 33.55
CA ALA A 21 -19.51 3.54 32.81
C ALA A 21 -17.98 3.40 32.76
N SER A 22 -17.47 2.18 32.84
CA SER A 22 -16.01 1.94 32.74
C SER A 22 -15.50 1.91 31.30
N ALA A 23 -16.38 1.68 30.32
CA ALA A 23 -16.07 1.63 28.89
C ALA A 23 -17.36 1.81 28.06
N LEU A 24 -17.21 2.24 26.80
CA LEU A 24 -18.31 2.35 25.86
C LEU A 24 -18.07 1.51 24.60
N LEU A 25 -19.00 0.59 24.33
CA LEU A 25 -19.08 -0.16 23.07
C LEU A 25 -20.18 0.42 22.20
N ILE A 26 -19.82 0.84 20.98
CA ILE A 26 -20.74 1.38 19.98
C ILE A 26 -20.95 0.34 18.89
N ILE A 27 -22.18 -0.15 18.71
CA ILE A 27 -22.51 -1.08 17.63
C ILE A 27 -22.73 -0.29 16.35
N ASN A 28 -22.00 -0.64 15.30
CA ASN A 28 -22.17 -0.01 14.01
C ASN A 28 -23.49 -0.45 13.35
N ASN A 29 -24.07 0.42 12.54
CA ASN A 29 -25.27 0.14 11.75
C ASN A 29 -24.97 -0.42 10.35
N GLN A 30 -23.68 -0.67 10.05
CA GLN A 30 -23.17 -1.23 8.80
C GLN A 30 -22.15 -2.33 9.12
N LYS A 31 -21.92 -3.25 8.16
CA LYS A 31 -20.97 -4.37 8.30
C LYS A 31 -19.52 -3.90 8.41
N GLU A 32 -19.13 -2.92 7.59
CA GLU A 32 -17.78 -2.37 7.57
C GLU A 32 -17.52 -1.51 8.81
N LEU A 33 -16.32 -1.58 9.39
CA LEU A 33 -15.91 -0.66 10.46
C LEU A 33 -15.65 0.73 9.90
N TYR A 34 -16.11 1.74 10.62
CA TYR A 34 -15.87 3.14 10.28
C TYR A 34 -14.98 3.80 11.33
N LYS A 35 -14.08 4.70 10.90
CA LYS A 35 -13.28 5.49 11.84
C LYS A 35 -14.21 6.44 12.61
N MET A 36 -14.17 6.42 13.93
CA MET A 36 -14.83 7.45 14.73
C MET A 36 -14.09 8.77 14.50
N VAL A 37 -14.80 9.77 14.00
CA VAL A 37 -14.26 11.11 13.70
C VAL A 37 -14.84 12.08 14.72
N CYS A 38 -13.99 12.99 15.20
CA CYS A 38 -14.39 14.15 15.99
C CYS A 38 -14.60 15.33 15.04
N ASP A 39 -15.53 16.23 15.38
CA ASP A 39 -15.72 17.42 14.56
C ASP A 39 -14.53 18.39 14.68
N PRO A 40 -14.28 19.24 13.67
CA PRO A 40 -13.13 20.14 13.67
C PRO A 40 -13.09 21.09 14.87
N ASP A 41 -14.25 21.45 15.40
CA ASP A 41 -14.40 22.35 16.55
C ASP A 41 -14.18 21.63 17.90
N GLU A 42 -14.09 20.30 17.90
CA GLU A 42 -13.90 19.46 19.09
C GLU A 42 -12.40 19.11 19.23
N THR A 43 -11.61 20.04 19.78
CA THR A 43 -10.13 19.90 19.88
C THR A 43 -9.60 19.53 21.26
N ASP A 44 -10.44 19.44 22.29
CA ASP A 44 -10.05 19.05 23.65
C ASP A 44 -11.21 18.32 24.35
N LEU A 45 -11.34 17.02 24.07
CA LEU A 45 -12.46 16.21 24.58
C LEU A 45 -12.09 15.60 25.94
N ASP A 46 -12.88 15.94 26.97
CA ASP A 46 -12.75 15.41 28.33
C ASP A 46 -13.38 14.01 28.49
N ILE A 47 -12.92 13.04 27.69
CA ILE A 47 -13.41 11.65 27.69
C ILE A 47 -12.30 10.71 28.18
N HIS A 48 -12.47 10.19 29.39
CA HIS A 48 -11.53 9.31 30.09
C HIS A 48 -11.85 7.82 29.94
N ILE A 49 -13.01 7.47 29.40
CA ILE A 49 -13.43 6.07 29.22
C ILE A 49 -13.02 5.56 27.83
N PRO A 50 -12.50 4.32 27.72
CA PRO A 50 -12.23 3.71 26.42
C PRO A 50 -13.55 3.54 25.64
N THR A 51 -13.60 4.14 24.44
CA THR A 51 -14.74 4.06 23.54
C THR A 51 -14.33 3.32 22.27
N VAL A 52 -15.02 2.23 21.93
CA VAL A 52 -14.68 1.36 20.79
C VAL A 52 -15.93 1.04 19.97
N MET A 53 -15.77 1.03 18.65
CA MET A 53 -16.82 0.62 17.71
C MET A 53 -16.68 -0.87 17.36
N LEU A 54 -17.80 -1.58 17.33
CA LEU A 54 -17.92 -2.96 16.86
C LEU A 54 -18.64 -3.00 15.51
N PRO A 55 -18.29 -3.92 14.59
CA PRO A 55 -19.07 -4.16 13.39
C PRO A 55 -20.47 -4.68 13.78
N GLN A 56 -21.46 -4.44 12.91
CA GLN A 56 -22.86 -4.74 13.18
C GLN A 56 -23.09 -6.21 13.60
N ASP A 57 -22.45 -7.13 12.88
CA ASP A 57 -22.52 -8.57 13.07
C ASP A 57 -21.96 -9.03 14.43
N ALA A 58 -20.85 -8.44 14.89
CA ALA A 58 -20.34 -8.68 16.23
C ALA A 58 -21.25 -8.10 17.31
N GLY A 59 -21.82 -6.91 17.07
CA GLY A 59 -22.77 -6.26 17.98
C GLY A 59 -24.04 -7.07 18.20
N VAL A 60 -24.67 -7.57 17.13
CA VAL A 60 -25.87 -8.41 17.20
C VAL A 60 -25.60 -9.72 17.93
N SER A 61 -24.44 -10.34 17.70
CA SER A 61 -24.02 -11.54 18.44
C SER A 61 -23.90 -11.25 19.94
N LEU A 62 -23.26 -10.13 20.29
CA LEU A 62 -23.09 -9.69 21.67
C LEU A 62 -24.43 -9.38 22.35
N GLU A 63 -25.35 -8.70 21.66
CA GLU A 63 -26.72 -8.45 22.14
C GLU A 63 -27.50 -9.73 22.43
N LYS A 64 -27.38 -10.72 21.54
CA LYS A 64 -28.00 -12.03 21.71
C LYS A 64 -27.43 -12.75 22.94
N MET A 65 -26.13 -12.64 23.20
CA MET A 65 -25.51 -13.20 24.40
C MET A 65 -26.00 -12.49 25.67
N LEU A 66 -26.14 -11.17 25.64
CA LEU A 66 -26.63 -10.38 26.79
C LEU A 66 -28.10 -10.68 27.13
N THR A 67 -28.95 -10.92 26.13
CA THR A 67 -30.36 -11.28 26.34
C THR A 67 -30.55 -12.73 26.84
N SER A 68 -29.51 -13.57 26.77
CA SER A 68 -29.57 -14.97 27.19
C SER A 68 -29.36 -15.22 28.70
N ASN A 69 -29.47 -14.18 29.56
CA ASN A 69 -29.21 -14.23 31.01
C ASN A 69 -27.82 -14.77 31.41
N SER A 70 -26.86 -14.74 30.49
CA SER A 70 -25.47 -15.14 30.74
C SER A 70 -24.62 -13.92 31.07
N SER A 71 -23.68 -14.05 32.01
CA SER A 71 -22.70 -13.01 32.28
C SER A 71 -21.70 -12.91 31.14
N VAL A 72 -21.63 -11.76 30.48
CA VAL A 72 -20.67 -11.50 29.40
C VAL A 72 -19.56 -10.59 29.93
N SER A 73 -18.30 -11.00 29.76
CA SER A 73 -17.13 -10.17 30.06
C SER A 73 -16.44 -9.75 28.77
N VAL A 74 -16.02 -8.49 28.70
CA VAL A 74 -15.36 -7.91 27.53
C VAL A 74 -14.04 -7.29 27.97
N GLN A 75 -12.97 -7.57 27.23
CA GLN A 75 -11.65 -6.98 27.45
C GLN A 75 -11.29 -6.09 26.27
N LEU A 76 -11.00 -4.82 26.55
CA LEU A 76 -10.51 -3.89 25.54
C LEU A 76 -8.98 -3.81 25.63
N TYR A 77 -8.31 -3.93 24.49
CA TYR A 77 -6.86 -3.84 24.39
C TYR A 77 -6.49 -2.75 23.39
N SER A 78 -5.53 -1.89 23.77
CA SER A 78 -4.92 -0.92 22.87
C SER A 78 -3.49 -1.38 22.55
N PRO A 79 -3.22 -1.86 21.32
CA PRO A 79 -1.88 -2.25 20.93
C PRO A 79 -0.91 -1.06 21.01
N LYS A 80 0.28 -1.28 21.59
CA LYS A 80 1.36 -0.29 21.55
C LYS A 80 1.78 -0.08 20.09
N ARG A 81 1.67 1.15 19.61
CA ARG A 81 2.16 1.52 18.29
C ARG A 81 3.61 2.00 18.42
N PRO A 82 4.60 1.32 17.81
CA PRO A 82 5.94 1.86 17.75
C PRO A 82 5.96 3.15 16.92
N LEU A 83 6.90 4.04 17.19
CA LEU A 83 7.05 5.30 16.44
C LEU A 83 7.51 5.07 15.00
N VAL A 84 8.23 3.97 14.76
CA VAL A 84 8.75 3.58 13.46
C VAL A 84 8.36 2.12 13.22
N ASP A 85 7.66 1.86 12.12
CA ASP A 85 7.36 0.50 11.70
C ASP A 85 8.61 -0.13 11.07
N ILE A 86 8.87 -1.40 11.38
CA ILE A 86 9.94 -2.17 10.76
C ILE A 86 9.75 -2.21 9.23
N ALA A 87 8.51 -2.30 8.75
CA ALA A 87 8.20 -2.25 7.33
C ALA A 87 8.63 -0.93 6.68
N GLU A 88 8.47 0.19 7.37
CA GLU A 88 8.88 1.51 6.88
C GLU A 88 10.40 1.59 6.69
N VAL A 89 11.16 1.03 7.63
CA VAL A 89 12.63 0.95 7.53
C VAL A 89 13.05 0.13 6.31
N PHE A 90 12.43 -1.03 6.10
CA PHE A 90 12.71 -1.87 4.94
C PHE A 90 12.36 -1.17 3.62
N LEU A 91 11.21 -0.49 3.55
CA LEU A 91 10.80 0.26 2.36
C LEU A 91 11.77 1.41 2.06
N TRP A 92 12.22 2.11 3.09
CA TRP A 92 13.21 3.18 2.93
C TRP A 92 14.55 2.64 2.42
N LEU A 93 15.07 1.55 3.00
CA LEU A 93 16.31 0.91 2.55
C LEU A 93 16.20 0.38 1.11
N MET A 94 15.09 -0.27 0.77
CA MET A 94 14.82 -0.74 -0.59
C MET A 94 14.81 0.41 -1.59
N ALA A 95 14.16 1.53 -1.25
CA ALA A 95 14.11 2.72 -2.10
C ALA A 95 15.51 3.32 -2.32
N VAL A 96 16.26 3.56 -1.23
CA VAL A 96 17.63 4.10 -1.31
C VAL A 96 18.54 3.14 -2.09
N GLY A 97 18.46 1.84 -1.83
CA GLY A 97 19.22 0.82 -2.55
C GLY A 97 18.93 0.82 -4.04
N THR A 98 17.65 0.88 -4.43
CA THR A 98 17.23 0.95 -5.84
C THR A 98 17.76 2.21 -6.51
N ILE A 99 17.68 3.36 -5.84
CA ILE A 99 18.20 4.64 -6.36
C ILE A 99 19.72 4.56 -6.57
N LEU A 100 20.47 4.01 -5.62
CA LEU A 100 21.91 3.86 -5.74
C LEU A 100 22.31 2.90 -6.86
N CYS A 101 21.67 1.73 -6.94
CA CYS A 101 21.91 0.76 -8.01
C CYS A 101 21.60 1.35 -9.38
N ALA A 102 20.46 2.03 -9.54
CA ALA A 102 20.08 2.68 -10.80
C ALA A 102 21.06 3.81 -11.16
N SER A 103 21.47 4.62 -10.19
CA SER A 103 22.43 5.71 -10.39
C SER A 103 23.80 5.17 -10.81
N TYR A 104 24.27 4.10 -10.16
CA TYR A 104 25.54 3.46 -10.49
C TYR A 104 25.50 2.81 -11.87
N TRP A 105 24.44 2.07 -12.19
CA TRP A 105 24.24 1.47 -13.51
C TRP A 105 24.21 2.54 -14.61
N SER A 106 23.49 3.64 -14.38
CA SER A 106 23.42 4.76 -15.33
C SER A 106 24.76 5.46 -15.51
N ALA A 107 25.56 5.61 -14.45
CA ALA A 107 26.88 6.21 -14.54
C ALA A 107 27.88 5.30 -15.28
N TRP A 108 27.77 3.98 -15.08
CA TRP A 108 28.58 2.99 -15.76
C TRP A 108 28.24 2.92 -17.26
N SER A 109 26.96 2.80 -17.61
CA SER A 109 26.53 2.74 -19.02
C SER A 109 26.88 4.02 -19.79
N ALA A 110 26.77 5.20 -19.16
CA ALA A 110 27.20 6.46 -19.75
C ALA A 110 28.71 6.50 -20.03
N ARG A 111 29.53 5.91 -19.15
CA ARG A 111 30.98 5.80 -19.36
C ARG A 111 31.32 4.87 -20.52
N GLU A 112 30.65 3.73 -20.64
CA GLU A 112 30.85 2.83 -21.78
C GLU A 112 30.48 3.50 -23.10
N ALA A 113 29.36 4.24 -23.15
CA ALA A 113 28.95 4.97 -24.35
C ALA A 113 29.97 6.05 -24.80
N VAL A 114 30.61 6.76 -23.85
CA VAL A 114 31.66 7.76 -24.17
C VAL A 114 32.93 7.07 -24.69
N ILE A 115 33.32 5.94 -24.08
CA ILE A 115 34.49 5.17 -24.52
C ILE A 115 34.27 4.57 -25.93
N GLU A 116 33.06 4.11 -26.24
CA GLU A 116 32.71 3.66 -27.59
C GLU A 116 32.73 4.81 -28.60
N HIS A 117 32.21 5.99 -28.24
CA HIS A 117 32.27 7.18 -29.09
C HIS A 117 33.71 7.63 -29.38
N ASP A 118 34.60 7.57 -28.39
CA ASP A 118 36.02 7.93 -28.57
C ASP A 118 36.75 6.91 -29.46
N LYS A 119 36.46 5.61 -29.30
CA LYS A 119 36.97 4.56 -30.21
C LYS A 119 36.49 4.77 -31.65
N LEU A 120 35.20 5.09 -31.86
CA LEU A 120 34.64 5.36 -33.18
C LEU A 120 35.14 6.66 -33.83
N LEU A 121 35.66 7.62 -33.05
CA LEU A 121 36.33 8.82 -33.58
C LEU A 121 37.80 8.58 -33.93
N LYS A 122 38.40 7.51 -33.41
CA LYS A 122 39.80 7.14 -33.65
C LYS A 122 39.96 6.22 -34.87
N ASP A 123 39.01 5.32 -35.09
CA ASP A 123 38.95 4.46 -36.29
C ASP A 123 38.90 5.19 -37.66
N PRO A 124 38.28 6.38 -37.84
CA PRO A 124 38.23 7.07 -39.13
C PRO A 124 39.49 7.88 -39.45
N LEU A 125 40.42 8.02 -38.51
CA LEU A 125 41.65 8.80 -38.71
C LEU A 125 42.80 7.97 -39.32
N ASP A 126 42.68 6.64 -39.34
CA ASP A 126 43.70 5.75 -39.93
C ASP A 126 43.30 5.15 -41.29
N GLU A 127 42.02 5.18 -41.72
CA GLU A 127 41.63 4.62 -43.02
C GLU A 127 40.47 5.40 -43.69
N ILE A 128 40.78 6.10 -44.80
CA ILE A 128 39.84 6.42 -45.89
C ILE A 128 40.37 5.63 -47.10
N PRO A 129 39.59 4.73 -47.76
CA PRO A 129 38.29 5.06 -48.36
C PRO A 129 37.16 3.99 -48.30
N ASP A 130 35.93 4.48 -48.48
CA ASP A 130 34.74 3.87 -49.09
C ASP A 130 34.41 2.38 -48.83
N THR A 131 33.31 2.10 -48.12
CA THR A 131 32.06 1.53 -48.69
C THR A 131 31.03 1.14 -47.61
N ARG A 132 29.77 1.38 -47.99
CA ARG A 132 28.50 1.04 -47.31
C ARG A 132 28.50 -0.31 -46.57
N HIS A 133 28.34 -0.30 -45.25
CA HIS A 133 27.33 -1.08 -44.51
C HIS A 133 27.40 -0.72 -43.01
N VAL A 134 26.69 0.34 -42.59
CA VAL A 134 26.55 0.63 -41.16
C VAL A 134 25.55 -0.37 -40.57
N GLY A 135 26.10 -1.44 -40.00
CA GLY A 135 25.38 -2.41 -39.20
C GLY A 135 24.72 -1.71 -38.02
N SER A 136 23.41 -1.88 -37.91
CA SER A 136 22.53 -1.41 -36.85
C SER A 136 22.87 -2.05 -35.50
N GLY A 137 23.94 -1.60 -34.85
CA GLY A 137 24.20 -1.81 -33.43
C GLY A 137 23.70 -0.62 -32.65
N GLY A 138 22.68 -0.80 -31.80
CA GLY A 138 22.29 0.22 -30.81
C GLY A 138 20.99 1.00 -31.08
N LEU A 139 20.12 0.55 -31.98
CA LEU A 139 18.77 1.10 -32.09
C LEU A 139 17.75 -0.02 -31.83
N LEU A 140 17.37 -0.17 -30.57
CA LEU A 140 16.14 -0.89 -30.19
C LEU A 140 14.99 -0.16 -30.89
N ASN A 141 14.59 -0.64 -32.07
CA ASN A 141 13.46 -0.11 -32.81
C ASN A 141 12.22 -0.26 -31.92
N ILE A 142 11.76 0.86 -31.37
CA ILE A 142 10.54 0.91 -30.57
C ILE A 142 9.37 0.68 -31.54
N ASN A 143 8.98 -0.58 -31.66
CA ASN A 143 8.00 -1.00 -32.64
C ASN A 143 6.60 -0.61 -32.13
N THR A 144 5.76 -0.02 -32.98
CA THR A 144 4.35 0.24 -32.65
C THR A 144 3.62 -1.05 -32.27
N THR A 145 4.03 -2.18 -32.85
CA THR A 145 3.52 -3.51 -32.47
C THR A 145 3.83 -3.85 -31.00
N SER A 146 5.04 -3.57 -30.50
CA SER A 146 5.37 -3.84 -29.09
C SER A 146 4.62 -2.92 -28.13
N ALA A 147 4.40 -1.66 -28.51
CA ALA A 147 3.62 -0.72 -27.70
C ALA A 147 2.16 -1.17 -27.56
N VAL A 148 1.53 -1.61 -28.66
CA VAL A 148 0.15 -2.12 -28.63
C VAL A 148 0.05 -3.39 -27.78
N LEU A 149 0.97 -4.34 -27.94
CA LEU A 149 0.99 -5.56 -27.13
C LEU A 149 1.14 -5.24 -25.64
N PHE A 150 2.05 -4.34 -25.27
CA PHE A 150 2.25 -3.93 -23.88
C PHE A 150 0.97 -3.37 -23.26
N VAL A 151 0.26 -2.47 -23.96
CA VAL A 151 -1.01 -1.88 -23.47
C VAL A 151 -2.07 -2.96 -23.25
N VAL A 152 -2.19 -3.93 -24.16
CA VAL A 152 -3.13 -5.05 -24.03
C VAL A 152 -2.79 -5.94 -22.83
N PHE A 153 -1.52 -6.31 -22.68
CA PHE A 153 -1.07 -7.12 -21.54
C PHE A 153 -1.26 -6.40 -20.21
N ALA A 154 -0.87 -5.12 -20.13
CA ALA A 154 -1.04 -4.31 -18.93
C ALA A 154 -2.52 -4.13 -18.55
N SER A 155 -3.39 -3.88 -19.54
CA SER A 155 -4.83 -3.74 -19.31
C SER A 155 -5.46 -5.04 -18.83
N CYS A 156 -5.09 -6.18 -19.44
CA CYS A 156 -5.54 -7.50 -19.01
C CYS A 156 -5.09 -7.81 -17.57
N PHE A 157 -3.82 -7.53 -17.27
CA PHE A 157 -3.24 -7.73 -15.95
C PHE A 157 -3.92 -6.89 -14.88
N LEU A 158 -4.24 -5.62 -15.16
CA LEU A 158 -4.98 -4.75 -14.24
C LEU A 158 -6.42 -5.22 -14.00
N ILE A 159 -7.12 -5.68 -15.04
CA ILE A 159 -8.47 -6.24 -14.89
C ILE A 159 -8.42 -7.53 -14.07
N MET A 160 -7.43 -8.38 -14.32
CA MET A 160 -7.20 -9.59 -13.54
C MET A 160 -6.90 -9.25 -12.08
N LEU A 161 -6.04 -8.27 -11.78
CA LEU A 161 -5.79 -7.81 -10.41
C LEU A 161 -7.07 -7.29 -9.74
N TYR A 162 -7.86 -6.48 -10.45
CA TYR A 162 -9.08 -5.89 -9.91
C TYR A 162 -10.17 -6.92 -9.63
N LYS A 163 -10.38 -7.87 -10.55
CA LYS A 163 -11.43 -8.90 -10.42
C LYS A 163 -11.00 -10.09 -9.57
N LEU A 164 -9.73 -10.43 -9.60
CA LEU A 164 -9.11 -11.57 -8.92
C LEU A 164 -8.19 -11.05 -7.79
N MET A 165 -8.70 -10.14 -6.94
CA MET A 165 -8.11 -9.77 -5.64
C MET A 165 -8.12 -10.97 -4.65
N ALA A 166 -7.69 -12.13 -5.12
CA ALA A 166 -7.43 -13.32 -4.36
C ALA A 166 -6.01 -13.21 -3.82
N TYR A 167 -5.85 -13.40 -2.51
CA TYR A 167 -4.57 -13.44 -1.82
C TYR A 167 -3.53 -14.34 -2.53
N TRP A 168 -3.96 -15.48 -3.05
CA TRP A 168 -3.16 -16.41 -3.84
C TRP A 168 -2.53 -15.81 -5.11
N PHE A 169 -3.24 -14.92 -5.80
CA PHE A 169 -2.75 -14.30 -7.03
C PHE A 169 -1.64 -13.28 -6.72
N VAL A 170 -1.78 -12.54 -5.63
CA VAL A 170 -0.76 -11.59 -5.15
C VAL A 170 0.52 -12.32 -4.74
N GLU A 171 0.41 -13.45 -4.02
CA GLU A 171 1.56 -14.31 -3.67
C GLU A 171 2.29 -14.83 -4.91
N LEU A 172 1.56 -15.30 -5.93
CA LEU A 172 2.16 -15.77 -7.19
C LEU A 172 2.94 -14.65 -7.89
N LEU A 173 2.38 -13.43 -7.90
CA LEU A 173 2.99 -12.25 -8.51
C LEU A 173 4.30 -11.88 -7.79
N VAL A 174 4.32 -11.92 -6.46
CA VAL A 174 5.54 -11.73 -5.65
C VAL A 174 6.60 -12.76 -6.02
N VAL A 175 6.25 -14.05 -6.08
CA VAL A 175 7.20 -15.12 -6.44
C VAL A 175 7.75 -14.94 -7.87
N LEU A 176 6.89 -14.60 -8.84
CA LEU A 176 7.30 -14.34 -10.21
C LEU A 176 8.28 -13.16 -10.29
N PHE A 177 8.02 -12.07 -9.57
CA PHE A 177 8.94 -10.93 -9.50
C PHE A 177 10.25 -11.29 -8.82
N CYS A 178 10.21 -12.12 -7.77
CA CYS A 178 11.41 -12.65 -7.14
C CYS A 178 12.26 -13.50 -8.10
N ILE A 179 11.64 -14.27 -9.00
CA ILE A 179 12.36 -15.09 -10.00
C ILE A 179 12.84 -14.25 -11.19
N GLY A 180 12.08 -13.24 -11.62
CA GLY A 180 12.46 -12.35 -12.72
C GLY A 180 13.51 -11.30 -12.35
N GLY A 181 13.71 -11.06 -11.05
CA GLY A 181 14.72 -10.13 -10.53
C GLY A 181 16.09 -10.76 -10.23
N VAL A 182 16.29 -12.05 -10.54
CA VAL A 182 17.57 -12.76 -10.39
C VAL A 182 18.35 -12.77 -11.72
#